data_AF-A0A6G4WDD9-F1
#
_entry.id   AF-A0A6G4WDD9-F1
#
_cell.length_a   1.000
_cell.length_b   1.000
_cell.length_c   1.000
_cell.angle_alpha   90.00
_cell.angle_beta   90.00
_cell.angle_gamma   90.00
#
_symmetry.space_group_name_H-M   'P 1'
#
loop_
_entity.id
_entity.type
_entity.pdbx_description
1 polymer ?
#
loop_
_entity_poly.entity_id
_entity_poly.type
_entity_poly.pdbx_seq_one_letter_code
_entity_poly.pdbx_strand_id
1 'polypeptide(L)'
;MNSDNNDMARSDLEDAALYFHKHPTPGKLEIQATKPLGNQRDLALAYSPGVAAPCLAIRDDPATAADYTARANLVAVISNGSA
;
A
#
# COMPACT_ATOMS: atom_id res chain seq x y z
N MET A 1 -14.05 20.06 -38.22
CA MET A 1 -13.01 20.79 -37.45
C MET A 1 -13.01 20.51 -35.94
N ASN A 2 -13.95 19.76 -35.34
CA ASN A 2 -13.94 19.46 -33.89
C ASN A 2 -13.22 18.15 -33.50
N SER A 3 -12.88 17.30 -34.47
CA SER A 3 -12.19 16.02 -34.26
C SER A 3 -10.72 16.22 -33.87
N ASP A 4 -10.03 17.13 -34.55
CA ASP A 4 -8.57 17.24 -34.50
C ASP A 4 -8.09 17.80 -33.15
N ASN A 5 -8.89 18.68 -32.52
CA ASN A 5 -8.62 19.18 -31.17
C ASN A 5 -8.83 18.11 -30.08
N ASN A 6 -9.72 17.13 -30.34
CA ASN A 6 -10.01 16.06 -29.38
C ASN A 6 -8.93 14.97 -29.41
N ASP A 7 -8.37 14.68 -30.59
CA ASP A 7 -7.28 13.72 -30.74
C ASP A 7 -5.95 14.25 -30.19
N MET A 8 -5.66 15.55 -30.37
CA MET A 8 -4.51 16.20 -29.72
C MET A 8 -4.60 16.15 -28.19
N ALA A 9 -5.76 16.50 -27.62
CA ALA A 9 -5.97 16.46 -26.16
C ALA A 9 -5.90 15.03 -25.58
N ARG A 10 -6.30 14.01 -26.36
CA ARG A 10 -6.16 12.60 -25.97
C ARG A 10 -4.69 12.17 -25.96
N SER A 11 -3.92 12.55 -26.99
CA SER A 11 -2.48 12.26 -27.06
C SER A 11 -1.72 12.87 -25.90
N ASP A 12 -2.03 14.12 -25.54
CA ASP A 12 -1.38 14.80 -24.41
C ASP A 12 -1.67 14.10 -23.07
N LEU A 13 -2.90 13.59 -22.88
CA LEU A 13 -3.29 12.84 -21.69
C LEU A 13 -2.61 11.47 -21.62
N GLU A 14 -2.49 10.79 -22.76
CA GLU A 14 -1.79 9.50 -22.86
C GLU A 14 -0.32 9.64 -22.47
N ASP A 15 0.39 10.60 -23.04
CA ASP A 15 1.79 10.87 -22.72
C ASP A 15 1.99 11.27 -21.25
N ALA A 16 1.09 12.11 -20.71
CA ALA A 16 1.11 12.49 -19.31
C ALA A 16 0.89 11.27 -18.38
N ALA A 17 -0.03 10.38 -18.73
CA ALA A 17 -0.31 9.17 -17.95
C ALA A 17 0.88 8.20 -17.97
N LEU A 18 1.54 8.03 -19.13
CA LEU A 18 2.75 7.22 -19.25
C LEU A 18 3.90 7.80 -18.42
N TYR A 19 4.11 9.11 -18.48
CA TYR A 19 5.12 9.77 -17.65
C TYR A 19 4.82 9.60 -16.16
N PHE A 20 3.57 9.85 -15.74
CA PHE A 20 3.12 9.76 -14.35
C PHE A 20 3.32 8.35 -13.75
N HIS A 21 3.05 7.28 -14.51
CA HIS A 21 3.23 5.91 -14.02
C HIS A 21 4.70 5.44 -14.04
N LYS A 22 5.60 6.18 -14.69
CA LYS A 22 7.02 5.81 -14.87
C LYS A 22 7.95 6.58 -13.94
N HIS A 23 7.66 7.85 -13.68
CA HIS A 23 8.56 8.76 -12.98
C HIS A 23 7.88 9.43 -11.78
N PRO A 24 8.64 9.75 -10.71
CA PRO A 24 10.06 9.42 -10.48
C PRO A 24 10.30 7.94 -10.14
N THR A 25 9.27 7.23 -9.69
CA THR A 25 9.33 5.81 -9.36
C THR A 25 8.17 5.09 -10.07
N PRO A 26 8.42 3.98 -10.78
CA PRO A 26 7.36 3.27 -11.48
C PRO A 26 6.27 2.72 -10.55
N GLY A 27 5.01 2.80 -10.99
CA GLY A 27 3.85 2.30 -10.25
C GLY A 27 3.12 3.36 -9.43
N LYS A 28 2.12 2.93 -8.66
CA LYS A 28 1.23 3.82 -7.90
C LYS A 28 1.13 3.49 -6.41
N LEU A 29 1.66 2.35 -6.01
CA LEU A 29 1.51 1.84 -4.64
C LEU A 29 2.83 1.97 -3.90
N GLU A 30 2.73 2.36 -2.64
CA GLU A 30 3.83 2.32 -1.67
C GLU A 30 3.36 1.66 -0.38
N ILE A 31 4.30 1.16 0.42
CA ILE A 31 4.06 0.64 1.76
C ILE A 31 4.88 1.48 2.73
N GLN A 32 4.20 2.09 3.71
CA GLN A 32 4.82 2.96 4.69
C GLN A 32 4.50 2.47 6.11
N ALA A 33 5.48 2.55 7.01
CA ALA A 33 5.29 2.19 8.40
C ALA A 33 4.37 3.21 9.10
N THR A 34 3.39 2.73 9.87
CA THR A 34 2.46 3.59 10.62
C THR A 34 2.95 3.96 12.02
N LYS A 35 4.01 3.30 12.51
CA LYS A 35 4.62 3.52 13.82
C LYS A 35 6.04 4.08 13.64
N PRO A 36 6.53 4.94 14.55
CA PRO A 36 7.93 5.38 14.54
C PRO A 36 8.88 4.18 14.62
N LEU A 37 10.00 4.25 13.92
CA LEU A 37 11.07 3.23 13.88
C LEU A 37 12.46 3.89 13.98
N GLY A 38 12.55 5.03 14.69
CA GLY A 38 13.72 5.91 14.63
C GLY A 38 14.84 5.56 15.61
N ASN A 39 14.60 4.63 16.53
CA ASN A 39 15.53 4.28 17.60
C ASN A 39 15.44 2.79 17.99
N GLN A 40 16.37 2.35 18.84
CA GLN A 40 16.45 0.96 19.29
C GLN A 40 15.20 0.49 20.04
N ARG A 41 14.58 1.35 20.84
CA ARG A 41 13.35 1.01 21.58
C ARG A 41 12.19 0.78 20.62
N ASP A 42 12.03 1.63 19.61
CA ASP A 42 10.99 1.47 18.59
C ASP A 42 11.16 0.15 17.84
N LEU A 43 12.39 -0.19 17.45
CA LEU A 43 12.71 -1.45 16.79
C LEU A 43 12.44 -2.66 17.68
N ALA A 44 12.77 -2.58 18.97
CA ALA A 44 12.51 -3.64 19.93
C ALA A 44 11.01 -3.87 20.18
N LEU A 45 10.17 -2.85 19.99
CA LEU A 45 8.71 -2.95 20.06
C LEU A 45 8.10 -3.50 18.76
N ALA A 46 8.57 -3.01 17.61
CA ALA A 46 8.07 -3.41 16.30
C ALA A 46 8.52 -4.83 15.88
N TYR A 47 9.64 -5.28 16.42
CA TYR A 47 10.22 -6.59 16.13
C TYR A 47 10.56 -7.34 17.43
N SER A 48 11.49 -8.29 17.37
CA SER A 48 11.94 -9.03 18.55
C SER A 48 12.62 -8.09 19.58
N PRO A 49 12.30 -8.23 20.88
CA PRO A 49 11.39 -9.21 21.48
C PRO A 49 9.92 -8.78 21.56
N GLY A 50 9.58 -7.51 21.34
CA GLY A 50 8.26 -6.92 21.58
C GLY A 50 7.13 -7.52 20.74
N VAL A 51 7.41 -7.92 19.50
CA VAL A 51 6.44 -8.55 18.59
C VAL A 51 5.83 -9.85 19.14
N ALA A 52 6.48 -10.50 20.13
CA ALA A 52 5.96 -11.72 20.73
C ALA A 52 4.63 -11.50 21.46
N ALA A 53 4.42 -10.32 22.07
CA ALA A 53 3.20 -10.01 22.82
C ALA A 53 1.92 -10.07 21.95
N PRO A 54 1.81 -9.35 20.81
CA PRO A 54 0.64 -9.49 19.95
C PRO A 54 0.52 -10.89 19.34
N CYS A 55 1.62 -11.60 19.05
CA CYS A 55 1.56 -12.98 18.56
C CYS A 55 0.91 -13.94 19.57
N LEU A 56 1.28 -13.84 20.85
CA LEU A 56 0.69 -14.66 21.91
C LEU A 56 -0.79 -14.29 22.15
N ALA A 57 -1.13 -13.00 22.10
CA ALA A 57 -2.52 -12.55 22.20
C ALA A 57 -3.39 -13.12 21.07
N ILE A 58 -2.90 -13.11 19.82
CA ILE A 58 -3.61 -13.68 18.66
C ILE A 58 -3.70 -15.20 18.74
N ARG A 59 -2.67 -15.86 19.27
CA ARG A 59 -2.72 -17.31 19.52
C ARG A 59 -3.84 -17.67 20.50
N ASP A 60 -3.95 -16.89 21.58
CA ASP A 60 -4.91 -17.16 22.66
C ASP A 60 -6.34 -16.73 22.27
N ASP A 61 -6.48 -15.64 21.52
CA ASP A 61 -7.73 -15.20 20.89
C ASP A 61 -7.50 -14.70 19.44
N PRO A 62 -7.82 -15.51 18.42
CA PRO A 62 -7.65 -15.15 17.02
C PRO A 62 -8.42 -13.90 16.56
N ALA A 63 -9.49 -13.49 17.26
CA ALA A 63 -10.24 -12.29 16.90
C ALA A 63 -9.41 -11.01 17.07
N THR A 64 -8.48 -11.00 18.03
CA THR A 64 -7.59 -9.86 18.32
C THR A 64 -6.61 -9.54 17.18
N ALA A 65 -6.53 -10.39 16.14
CA ALA A 65 -5.83 -10.05 14.91
C ALA A 65 -6.38 -8.77 14.27
N ALA A 66 -7.65 -8.44 14.48
CA ALA A 66 -8.24 -7.18 14.03
C ALA A 66 -7.67 -5.95 14.78
N ASP A 67 -7.27 -6.12 16.05
CA ASP A 67 -6.76 -5.03 16.89
C ASP A 67 -5.27 -4.79 16.69
N TYR A 68 -4.48 -5.88 16.58
CA TYR A 68 -3.02 -5.82 16.61
C TYR A 68 -2.36 -5.88 15.22
N THR A 69 -3.14 -5.92 14.14
CA THR A 69 -2.59 -5.96 12.77
C THR A 69 -3.35 -5.00 11.85
N ALA A 70 -2.85 -4.80 10.64
CA ALA A 70 -3.56 -4.03 9.62
C ALA A 70 -4.84 -4.72 9.10
N ARG A 71 -5.12 -5.97 9.50
CA ARG A 71 -6.21 -6.81 8.94
C ARG A 71 -7.58 -6.13 8.97
N ALA A 72 -7.92 -5.38 10.02
CA ALA A 72 -9.22 -4.73 10.12
C ALA A 72 -9.47 -3.68 9.04
N ASN A 73 -8.41 -3.14 8.42
CA ASN A 73 -8.49 -2.08 7.42
C ASN A 73 -7.84 -2.46 6.08
N LEU A 74 -7.38 -3.71 5.92
CA LEU A 74 -6.70 -4.17 4.71
C LEU A 74 -7.68 -4.86 3.76
N VAL A 75 -7.80 -4.33 2.54
CA VAL A 75 -8.62 -4.91 1.47
C VAL A 75 -7.71 -5.37 0.32
N ALA A 76 -7.83 -6.62 -0.09
CA ALA A 76 -7.13 -7.15 -1.25
C ALA A 76 -7.96 -6.98 -2.53
N VAL A 77 -7.37 -6.36 -3.55
CA VAL A 77 -7.94 -6.31 -4.91
C VAL A 77 -7.36 -7.48 -5.70
N ILE A 78 -8.16 -8.52 -5.91
CA ILE A 78 -7.74 -9.75 -6.61
C ILE A 78 -8.44 -9.79 -7.96
N SER A 79 -7.66 -9.84 -9.05
CA SER A 79 -8.15 -9.98 -10.42
C SER A 79 -7.28 -10.98 -11.17
N ASN A 80 -7.90 -11.77 -12.05
CA ASN A 80 -7.22 -12.67 -12.98
C ASN A 80 -6.95 -12.01 -14.35
N GLY A 81 -7.35 -10.75 -14.54
CA GLY A 81 -7.10 -9.99 -15.77
C GLY A 81 -7.86 -10.48 -17.00
N SER A 82 -8.91 -11.29 -16.86
CA SER A 82 -9.68 -11.81 -18.00
C SER A 82 -10.71 -10.82 -18.57
N ALA A 83 -10.87 -9.65 -17.95
CA ALA A 83 -11.76 -8.57 -18.37
C ALA A 83 -10.99 -7.26 -18.43
#